data_AF-A0A8G0KSV6-F1
#
_entry.id   AF-A0A8G0KSV6-F1
#
_cell.length_a   1.000
_cell.length_b   1.000
_cell.length_c   1.000
_cell.angle_alpha   90.00
_cell.angle_beta   90.00
_cell.angle_gamma   90.00
#
_symmetry.space_group_name_H-M   'P 1'
#
loop_
_entity.id
_entity.type
_entity.pdbx_description
1 polymer ?
#
loop_
_entity_poly.entity_id
_entity_poly.type
_entity_poly.pdbx_seq_one_letter_code
_entity_poly.pdbx_strand_id
1 'polypeptide(L)'
;MKKIYFYVIAFWSLFFVTSGFAQCTFSELAKDFSRNTALKDFVKSDSKAFDAWYLLNKEKPSLRNSLPEVKIVAENFQEVKNAGGYQKWIDKLTSEERNVPIPFLDSQQKFEQTVDVSNLPKHLRSLAYQYYKKANNENKLHLWQRLEEIFKEYKINGNWPPYNGGYNIESGISLQKFKKYDRYANPIGSWDGINEPLLGGNFTSPIIDDKPFDFSSRALNIPESNYTFYYEIEILEDLGFDGELADVIPWFNQKGQGKQVKWNIPKDPVTGRPKTWNKLAEEGKVRITIKDIPNGNAELIKKWKGYVIGKKVSGAENTAEALKARELLSKLKLIEHQVTDDLVGLANKNGGKMEGLDFRLKSEESLIRKLQLDGINTPMNDVLRYTTTFDDATFVKGIENTLNDLKDKGYEVVKLKNTFVDGSMYKGININMKNPNGQIFELQFHTPNSFNMKQNINHTLYEEYRLLDENSTRAIELKNLMINNSNSVINPINVQTIK
;
A
#
# COMPACT_ATOMS: atom_id res chain seq x y z
N MET A 1 -28.16 -21.10 -22.00
CA MET A 1 -27.85 -20.81 -23.42
C MET A 1 -26.35 -21.00 -23.75
N LYS A 2 -25.71 -22.10 -23.30
CA LYS A 2 -24.25 -22.35 -23.48
C LYS A 2 -23.93 -23.50 -24.47
N LYS A 3 -24.92 -24.04 -25.18
CA LYS A 3 -24.75 -25.23 -26.06
C LYS A 3 -25.11 -25.01 -27.54
N ILE A 4 -25.48 -23.80 -27.97
CA ILE A 4 -25.98 -23.56 -29.34
C ILE A 4 -24.86 -23.17 -30.35
N TYR A 5 -23.73 -22.61 -29.89
CA TYR A 5 -22.65 -22.20 -30.79
C TYR A 5 -21.76 -23.34 -31.32
N PHE A 6 -21.76 -24.50 -30.66
CA PHE A 6 -20.94 -25.64 -31.10
C PHE A 6 -21.53 -26.38 -32.31
N TYR A 7 -22.83 -26.26 -32.57
CA TYR A 7 -23.46 -26.84 -33.77
C TYR A 7 -23.23 -26.00 -35.04
N VAL A 8 -22.81 -24.74 -34.93
CA VAL A 8 -22.47 -23.90 -36.08
C VAL A 8 -21.07 -24.22 -36.64
N ILE A 9 -20.22 -24.93 -35.89
CA ILE A 9 -18.87 -25.30 -36.36
C ILE A 9 -18.85 -26.67 -37.06
N ALA A 10 -19.88 -27.52 -36.87
CA ALA A 10 -19.95 -28.85 -37.47
C ALA A 10 -21.13 -29.07 -38.44
N PHE A 11 -22.14 -28.19 -38.49
CA PHE A 11 -23.32 -28.36 -39.35
C PHE A 11 -23.53 -27.23 -40.39
N TRP A 12 -22.51 -26.42 -40.63
CA TRP A 12 -22.51 -25.30 -41.60
C TRP A 12 -21.67 -25.61 -42.84
N SER A 13 -21.55 -26.90 -43.20
CA SER A 13 -20.88 -27.38 -44.41
C SER A 13 -21.86 -27.81 -45.51
N LEU A 14 -23.18 -27.62 -45.33
CA LEU A 14 -24.17 -28.22 -46.23
C LEU A 14 -25.20 -27.29 -46.87
N PHE A 15 -25.25 -25.99 -46.57
CA PHE A 15 -26.15 -25.08 -47.29
C PHE A 15 -25.51 -23.72 -47.53
N PHE A 16 -25.50 -23.32 -48.80
CA PHE A 16 -25.04 -22.06 -49.40
C PHE A 16 -23.57 -21.96 -49.82
N VAL A 17 -23.29 -22.55 -50.98
CA VAL A 17 -22.46 -21.92 -52.00
C VAL A 17 -23.18 -20.66 -52.49
N THR A 18 -22.96 -19.49 -51.86
CA THR A 18 -23.16 -18.16 -52.48
C THR A 18 -22.53 -17.05 -51.62
N SER A 19 -21.22 -16.84 -51.77
CA SER A 19 -20.51 -15.53 -51.77
C SER A 19 -19.06 -15.73 -51.31
N GLY A 20 -18.08 -15.26 -52.10
CA GLY A 20 -16.64 -15.40 -51.77
C GLY A 20 -16.19 -14.68 -50.48
N PHE A 21 -17.05 -13.86 -49.87
CA PHE A 21 -16.73 -13.07 -48.68
C PHE A 21 -16.77 -13.88 -47.37
N ALA A 22 -17.73 -14.79 -47.18
CA ALA A 22 -17.87 -15.57 -45.94
C ALA A 22 -16.73 -16.59 -45.77
N GLN A 23 -16.25 -17.16 -46.88
CA GLN A 23 -15.14 -18.12 -46.91
C GLN A 23 -13.80 -17.46 -46.54
N CYS A 24 -13.61 -16.18 -46.90
CA CYS A 24 -12.40 -15.43 -46.61
C CYS A 24 -12.27 -15.10 -45.10
N THR A 25 -13.38 -14.70 -44.45
CA THR A 25 -13.39 -14.38 -43.01
C THR A 25 -13.05 -15.58 -42.13
N PHE A 26 -13.61 -16.76 -42.41
CA PHE A 26 -13.34 -17.96 -41.61
C PHE A 26 -11.89 -18.44 -41.75
N SER A 27 -11.32 -18.35 -42.96
CA SER A 27 -9.91 -18.62 -43.20
C SER A 27 -8.99 -17.70 -42.37
N GLU A 28 -9.29 -16.40 -42.32
CA GLU A 28 -8.49 -15.45 -41.54
C GLU A 28 -8.62 -15.68 -40.03
N LEU A 29 -9.82 -15.98 -39.52
CA LEU A 29 -10.01 -16.33 -38.10
C LEU A 29 -9.21 -17.59 -37.72
N ALA A 30 -9.25 -18.62 -38.57
CA ALA A 30 -8.52 -19.86 -38.33
C ALA A 30 -7.00 -19.64 -38.33
N LYS A 31 -6.48 -18.76 -39.21
CA LYS A 31 -5.06 -18.36 -39.23
C LYS A 31 -4.66 -17.56 -37.98
N ASP A 32 -5.52 -16.65 -37.53
CA ASP A 32 -5.24 -15.86 -36.33
C ASP A 32 -5.27 -16.75 -35.08
N PHE A 33 -6.21 -17.70 -34.99
CA PHE A 33 -6.29 -18.65 -33.88
C PHE A 33 -5.14 -19.67 -33.84
N SER A 34 -4.55 -20.02 -34.99
CA SER A 34 -3.37 -20.88 -35.01
C SER A 34 -2.11 -20.14 -34.56
N ARG A 35 -2.08 -18.80 -34.71
CA ARG A 35 -0.96 -17.94 -34.32
C ARG A 35 -1.12 -17.34 -32.93
N ASN A 36 -2.35 -17.23 -32.43
CA ASN A 36 -2.68 -16.58 -31.16
C ASN A 36 -3.71 -17.41 -30.38
N THR A 37 -3.21 -18.32 -29.55
CA THR A 37 -4.02 -19.20 -28.71
C THR A 37 -4.81 -18.43 -27.64
N ALA A 38 -4.25 -17.35 -27.09
CA ALA A 38 -4.94 -16.51 -26.12
C ALA A 38 -6.13 -15.76 -26.74
N LEU A 39 -6.02 -15.32 -28.00
CA LEU A 39 -7.14 -14.79 -28.77
C LEU A 39 -8.23 -15.83 -29.01
N LYS A 40 -7.84 -17.05 -29.38
CA LYS A 40 -8.77 -18.18 -29.52
C LYS A 40 -9.54 -18.45 -28.21
N ASP A 41 -8.86 -18.43 -27.08
CA ASP A 41 -9.48 -18.68 -25.78
C ASP A 41 -10.40 -17.52 -25.35
N PHE A 42 -10.02 -16.28 -25.64
CA PHE A 42 -10.88 -15.12 -25.40
C PHE A 42 -12.15 -15.16 -26.26
N VAL A 43 -12.03 -15.43 -27.56
CA VAL A 43 -13.19 -15.53 -28.46
C VAL A 43 -14.14 -16.68 -28.07
N LYS A 44 -13.63 -17.74 -27.44
CA LYS A 44 -14.46 -18.81 -26.89
C LYS A 44 -15.20 -18.44 -25.60
N SER A 45 -14.65 -17.52 -24.81
CA SER A 45 -15.11 -17.25 -23.45
C SER A 45 -15.96 -15.98 -23.33
N ASP A 46 -15.74 -14.99 -24.19
CA ASP A 46 -16.47 -13.73 -24.20
C ASP A 46 -17.46 -13.65 -25.37
N SER A 47 -18.71 -13.27 -25.07
CA SER A 47 -19.81 -13.24 -26.04
C SER A 47 -19.65 -12.20 -27.15
N LYS A 48 -18.84 -11.15 -26.95
CA LYS A 48 -18.64 -10.03 -27.89
C LYS A 48 -17.29 -10.10 -28.61
N ALA A 49 -16.40 -10.99 -28.18
CA ALA A 49 -15.05 -11.10 -28.71
C ALA A 49 -15.00 -11.49 -30.19
N PHE A 50 -15.91 -12.35 -30.66
CA PHE A 50 -15.99 -12.66 -32.09
C PHE A 50 -16.43 -11.45 -32.91
N ASP A 51 -17.46 -10.73 -32.46
CA ASP A 51 -17.97 -9.56 -33.16
C ASP A 51 -16.95 -8.42 -33.19
N ALA A 52 -16.19 -8.28 -32.11
CA ALA A 52 -15.07 -7.35 -32.02
C ALA A 52 -13.92 -7.71 -32.97
N TRP A 53 -13.52 -8.98 -33.00
CA TRP A 53 -12.54 -9.49 -33.96
C TRP A 53 -13.01 -9.28 -35.40
N TYR A 54 -14.28 -9.57 -35.68
CA TYR A 54 -14.87 -9.44 -37.01
C TYR A 54 -14.91 -7.98 -37.47
N LEU A 55 -15.28 -7.06 -36.57
CA LEU A 55 -15.27 -5.63 -36.83
C LEU A 55 -13.85 -5.13 -37.15
N LEU A 56 -12.85 -5.55 -36.38
CA LEU A 56 -11.44 -5.24 -36.66
C LEU A 56 -10.97 -5.86 -37.97
N ASN A 57 -11.34 -7.11 -38.26
CA ASN A 57 -11.01 -7.75 -39.53
C ASN A 57 -11.56 -6.96 -40.73
N LYS A 58 -12.73 -6.33 -40.58
CA LYS A 58 -13.36 -5.54 -41.63
C LYS A 58 -12.75 -4.15 -41.76
N GLU A 59 -12.49 -3.46 -40.66
CA GLU A 59 -12.15 -2.03 -40.67
C GLU A 59 -10.66 -1.73 -40.43
N LYS A 60 -9.97 -2.57 -39.65
CA LYS A 60 -8.52 -2.51 -39.39
C LYS A 60 -7.89 -3.90 -39.32
N PRO A 61 -7.72 -4.55 -40.50
CA PRO A 61 -7.24 -5.93 -40.55
C PRO A 61 -5.88 -6.13 -39.84
N SER A 62 -5.01 -5.12 -39.77
CA SER A 62 -3.72 -5.20 -39.07
C SER A 62 -3.83 -5.41 -37.56
N LEU A 63 -4.98 -5.07 -36.95
CA LEU A 63 -5.17 -5.13 -35.50
C LEU A 63 -6.01 -6.33 -35.05
N ARG A 64 -6.64 -7.06 -35.97
CA ARG A 64 -7.56 -8.18 -35.64
C ARG A 64 -6.90 -9.32 -34.87
N ASN A 65 -5.58 -9.55 -35.06
CA ASN A 65 -4.85 -10.61 -34.34
C ASN A 65 -4.29 -10.11 -32.99
N SER A 66 -4.53 -8.86 -32.62
CA SER A 66 -4.16 -8.29 -31.33
C SER A 66 -5.24 -8.63 -30.28
N LEU A 67 -4.92 -9.53 -29.36
CA LEU A 67 -5.83 -9.85 -28.25
C LEU A 67 -6.25 -8.60 -27.44
N PRO A 68 -5.34 -7.67 -27.09
CA PRO A 68 -5.72 -6.42 -26.43
C PRO A 68 -6.73 -5.60 -27.24
N GLU A 69 -6.53 -5.45 -28.55
CA GLU A 69 -7.44 -4.65 -29.38
C GLU A 69 -8.83 -5.31 -29.48
N VAL A 70 -8.87 -6.63 -29.66
CA VAL A 70 -10.13 -7.39 -29.72
C VAL A 70 -10.88 -7.29 -28.39
N LYS A 71 -10.19 -7.30 -27.25
CA LYS A 71 -10.80 -7.08 -25.92
C LYS A 71 -11.42 -5.69 -25.80
N ILE A 72 -10.68 -4.64 -26.19
CA ILE A 72 -11.14 -3.25 -26.10
C ILE A 72 -12.40 -3.04 -26.94
N VAL A 73 -12.43 -3.56 -28.16
CA VAL A 73 -13.60 -3.45 -29.03
C VAL A 73 -14.76 -4.28 -28.48
N ALA A 74 -14.52 -5.43 -27.85
CA ALA A 74 -15.56 -6.26 -27.23
C ALA A 74 -16.17 -5.58 -25.99
N GLU A 75 -15.34 -4.98 -25.14
CA GLU A 75 -15.78 -4.28 -23.92
C GLU A 75 -16.60 -3.03 -24.27
N ASN A 76 -16.15 -2.26 -25.27
CA ASN A 76 -16.78 -1.01 -25.70
C ASN A 76 -17.71 -1.19 -26.90
N PHE A 77 -18.12 -2.43 -27.20
CA PHE A 77 -18.80 -2.79 -28.44
C PHE A 77 -20.04 -1.93 -28.73
N GLN A 78 -20.80 -1.55 -27.69
CA GLN A 78 -21.97 -0.70 -27.85
C GLN A 78 -21.59 0.74 -28.20
N GLU A 79 -20.53 1.28 -27.62
CA GLU A 79 -20.02 2.63 -27.94
C GLU A 79 -19.43 2.66 -29.36
N VAL A 80 -18.72 1.60 -29.74
CA VAL A 80 -18.19 1.42 -31.10
C VAL A 80 -19.33 1.39 -32.13
N LYS A 81 -20.39 0.65 -31.81
CA LYS A 81 -21.60 0.59 -32.64
C LYS A 81 -22.31 1.94 -32.71
N ASN A 82 -22.44 2.63 -31.59
CA ASN A 82 -23.08 3.96 -31.50
C ASN A 82 -22.29 5.02 -32.27
N ALA A 83 -20.96 4.91 -32.34
CA ALA A 83 -20.11 5.78 -33.15
C ALA A 83 -20.13 5.41 -34.65
N GLY A 84 -20.71 4.27 -35.02
CA GLY A 84 -20.88 3.86 -36.42
C GLY A 84 -19.71 3.08 -37.00
N GLY A 85 -18.93 2.38 -36.17
CA GLY A 85 -17.79 1.55 -36.59
C GLY A 85 -16.54 1.83 -35.76
N TYR A 86 -15.57 0.91 -35.82
CA TYR A 86 -14.29 1.05 -35.11
C TYR A 86 -13.57 2.33 -35.53
N GLN A 87 -13.45 2.60 -36.84
CA GLN A 87 -12.74 3.80 -37.31
C GLN A 87 -13.43 5.08 -36.82
N LYS A 88 -14.76 5.15 -36.88
CA LYS A 88 -15.51 6.34 -36.42
C LYS A 88 -15.54 6.48 -34.91
N TRP A 89 -15.49 5.37 -34.18
CA TRP A 89 -15.31 5.39 -32.73
C TRP A 89 -13.95 5.97 -32.36
N ILE A 90 -12.88 5.55 -33.05
CA ILE A 90 -11.55 6.17 -32.94
C ILE A 90 -11.56 7.64 -33.38
N ASP A 91 -12.23 8.00 -34.48
CA ASP A 91 -12.32 9.39 -34.95
C ASP A 91 -13.17 10.28 -34.02
N LYS A 92 -14.16 9.70 -33.32
CA LYS A 92 -14.96 10.41 -32.32
C LYS A 92 -14.16 10.66 -31.04
N LEU A 93 -13.28 9.72 -30.66
CA LEU A 93 -12.27 9.97 -29.62
C LEU A 93 -11.48 11.25 -29.96
N THR A 94 -11.21 11.53 -31.25
CA THR A 94 -10.54 12.77 -31.70
C THR A 94 -11.40 14.06 -31.77
N SER A 95 -12.70 14.02 -31.44
CA SER A 95 -13.57 15.21 -31.41
C SER A 95 -13.95 15.64 -29.99
N GLU A 96 -14.16 14.68 -29.07
CA GLU A 96 -14.37 14.96 -27.64
C GLU A 96 -13.07 15.34 -26.91
N GLU A 97 -11.90 15.00 -27.47
CA GLU A 97 -10.59 15.50 -27.06
C GLU A 97 -10.40 17.03 -27.18
N ARG A 98 -11.23 17.72 -27.99
CA ARG A 98 -11.16 19.19 -28.15
C ARG A 98 -12.00 19.96 -27.12
N ASN A 99 -13.00 19.33 -26.53
CA ASN A 99 -13.94 20.00 -25.61
C ASN A 99 -13.76 19.51 -24.17
N VAL A 100 -12.52 19.54 -23.69
CA VAL A 100 -12.25 19.69 -22.25
C VAL A 100 -12.37 21.18 -21.96
N PRO A 101 -13.27 21.62 -21.05
CA PRO A 101 -13.29 23.00 -20.60
C PRO A 101 -11.90 23.39 -20.08
N ILE A 102 -11.33 24.45 -20.62
CA ILE A 102 -10.17 25.13 -20.01
C ILE A 102 -10.67 25.62 -18.64
N PRO A 103 -10.13 25.03 -17.57
CA PRO A 103 -8.99 25.66 -16.96
C PRO A 103 -7.78 24.71 -16.88
N PHE A 104 -6.62 25.31 -17.08
CA PHE A 104 -5.27 24.85 -16.74
C PHE A 104 -4.41 24.22 -17.86
N LEU A 105 -3.36 24.97 -18.21
CA LEU A 105 -2.27 24.73 -19.15
C LEU A 105 -1.26 23.66 -18.66
N ASP A 106 -1.72 22.48 -18.23
CA ASP A 106 -0.85 21.40 -17.68
C ASP A 106 -0.88 20.06 -18.45
N SER A 107 -1.55 20.05 -19.60
CA SER A 107 -2.02 18.90 -20.36
C SER A 107 -1.01 18.37 -21.39
N GLN A 108 -0.83 17.04 -21.49
CA GLN A 108 0.04 16.31 -22.43
C GLN A 108 1.55 16.67 -22.41
N GLN A 109 1.97 17.92 -22.55
CA GLN A 109 3.37 18.32 -22.54
C GLN A 109 4.10 17.92 -21.26
N LYS A 110 3.45 18.06 -20.09
CA LYS A 110 4.03 17.58 -18.82
C LYS A 110 4.15 16.06 -18.75
N PHE A 111 3.21 15.32 -19.35
CA PHE A 111 3.35 13.87 -19.48
C PHE A 111 4.54 13.53 -20.37
N GLU A 112 4.65 14.19 -21.53
CA GLU A 112 5.77 14.02 -22.47
C GLU A 112 7.12 14.47 -21.87
N GLN A 113 7.14 15.34 -20.86
CA GLN A 113 8.36 15.66 -20.10
C GLN A 113 8.77 14.56 -19.12
N THR A 114 7.86 13.65 -18.77
CA THR A 114 8.15 12.56 -17.83
C THR A 114 8.59 11.27 -18.52
N VAL A 115 8.53 11.22 -19.85
CA VAL A 115 8.86 10.03 -20.64
C VAL A 115 9.58 10.39 -21.94
N ASP A 116 10.54 9.58 -22.36
CA ASP A 116 11.15 9.74 -23.69
C ASP A 116 10.17 9.30 -24.79
N VAL A 117 9.51 10.28 -25.41
CA VAL A 117 8.53 10.07 -26.48
C VAL A 117 9.12 9.96 -27.88
N SER A 118 10.45 9.91 -28.03
CA SER A 118 11.12 9.83 -29.34
C SER A 118 10.64 8.63 -30.17
N ASN A 119 10.41 7.49 -29.52
CA ASN A 119 9.92 6.25 -30.14
C ASN A 119 8.39 6.13 -30.18
N LEU A 120 7.65 7.10 -29.63
CA LEU A 120 6.18 7.08 -29.60
C LEU A 120 5.60 7.94 -30.74
N PRO A 121 4.88 7.33 -31.71
CA PRO A 121 4.19 8.08 -32.75
C PRO A 121 3.29 9.17 -32.16
N LYS A 122 3.27 10.36 -32.78
CA LYS A 122 2.57 11.55 -32.26
C LYS A 122 1.10 11.28 -31.89
N HIS A 123 0.39 10.47 -32.68
CA HIS A 123 -1.00 10.10 -32.41
C HIS A 123 -1.18 9.20 -31.17
N LEU A 124 -0.15 8.43 -30.78
CA LEU A 124 -0.18 7.59 -29.58
C LEU A 124 0.22 8.33 -28.31
N ARG A 125 0.87 9.50 -28.42
CA ARG A 125 1.23 10.33 -27.25
C ARG A 125 -0.01 10.82 -26.51
N SER A 126 -0.98 11.34 -27.25
CA SER A 126 -2.27 11.80 -26.71
C SER A 126 -3.06 10.62 -26.12
N LEU A 127 -3.04 9.46 -26.77
CA LEU A 127 -3.69 8.24 -26.27
C LEU A 127 -3.06 7.72 -24.97
N ALA A 128 -1.72 7.67 -24.88
CA ALA A 128 -1.02 7.28 -23.67
C ALA A 128 -1.34 8.22 -22.49
N TYR A 129 -1.38 9.53 -22.75
CA TYR A 129 -1.78 10.51 -21.75
C TYR A 129 -3.24 10.33 -21.29
N GLN A 130 -4.17 9.99 -22.19
CA GLN A 130 -5.55 9.72 -21.82
C GLN A 130 -5.69 8.47 -20.96
N TYR A 131 -4.98 7.39 -21.29
CA TYR A 131 -4.96 6.20 -20.43
C TYR A 131 -4.46 6.54 -19.04
N TYR A 132 -3.36 7.29 -18.91
CA TYR A 132 -2.86 7.77 -17.62
C TYR A 132 -3.93 8.57 -16.85
N LYS A 133 -4.54 9.58 -17.49
CA LYS A 133 -5.54 10.44 -16.85
C LYS A 133 -6.78 9.66 -16.40
N LYS A 134 -7.31 8.80 -17.27
CA LYS A 134 -8.52 8.01 -16.99
C LYS A 134 -8.25 6.91 -15.95
N ALA A 135 -7.08 6.27 -16.01
CA ALA A 135 -6.66 5.28 -15.01
C ALA A 135 -6.54 5.89 -13.62
N ASN A 136 -6.01 7.12 -13.52
CA ASN A 136 -5.97 7.87 -12.27
C ASN A 136 -7.38 8.22 -11.77
N ASN A 137 -8.19 8.87 -12.61
CA ASN A 137 -9.50 9.40 -12.19
C ASN A 137 -10.53 8.30 -11.85
N GLU A 138 -10.48 7.17 -12.55
CA GLU A 138 -11.50 6.11 -12.45
C GLU A 138 -11.00 4.88 -11.66
N ASN A 139 -9.74 4.88 -11.20
CA ASN A 139 -9.08 3.75 -10.52
C ASN A 139 -9.25 2.39 -11.23
N LYS A 140 -9.13 2.39 -12.56
CA LYS A 140 -9.37 1.20 -13.41
C LYS A 140 -8.05 0.52 -13.81
N LEU A 141 -7.79 -0.66 -13.23
CA LEU A 141 -6.55 -1.43 -13.44
C LEU A 141 -6.24 -1.74 -14.91
N HIS A 142 -7.25 -2.04 -15.73
CA HIS A 142 -7.04 -2.36 -17.16
C HIS A 142 -6.49 -1.17 -17.96
N LEU A 143 -6.74 0.07 -17.53
CA LEU A 143 -6.21 1.27 -18.20
C LEU A 143 -4.71 1.44 -17.91
N TRP A 144 -4.26 1.11 -16.70
CA TRP A 144 -2.84 1.06 -16.35
C TRP A 144 -2.11 -0.04 -17.13
N GLN A 145 -2.70 -1.24 -17.23
CA GLN A 145 -2.17 -2.34 -18.02
C GLN A 145 -2.00 -1.96 -19.50
N ARG A 146 -2.99 -1.25 -20.07
CA ARG A 146 -2.91 -0.80 -21.46
C ARG A 146 -1.79 0.22 -21.68
N LEU A 147 -1.61 1.15 -20.75
CA LEU A 147 -0.50 2.10 -20.80
C LEU A 147 0.86 1.37 -20.74
N GLU A 148 0.98 0.35 -19.90
CA GLU A 148 2.19 -0.49 -19.80
C GLU A 148 2.49 -1.25 -21.10
N GLU A 149 1.47 -1.80 -21.76
CA GLU A 149 1.62 -2.47 -23.06
C GLU A 149 2.17 -1.51 -24.12
N ILE A 150 1.66 -0.27 -24.20
CA ILE A 150 2.15 0.75 -25.14
C ILE A 150 3.63 1.05 -24.84
N PHE A 151 4.01 1.19 -23.58
CA PHE A 151 5.40 1.47 -23.21
C PHE A 151 6.33 0.32 -23.61
N LYS A 152 5.90 -0.93 -23.45
CA LYS A 152 6.65 -2.12 -23.87
C LYS A 152 6.77 -2.24 -25.39
N GLU A 153 5.67 -2.05 -26.11
CA GLU A 153 5.61 -2.17 -27.57
C GLU A 153 6.55 -1.15 -28.24
N TYR A 154 6.52 0.09 -27.77
CA TYR A 154 7.30 1.20 -28.33
C TYR A 154 8.62 1.47 -27.60
N LYS A 155 9.01 0.60 -26.64
CA LYS A 155 10.25 0.71 -25.85
C LYS A 155 10.45 2.10 -25.23
N ILE A 156 9.37 2.65 -24.69
CA ILE A 156 9.32 3.99 -24.12
C ILE A 156 9.93 3.95 -22.73
N ASN A 157 10.76 4.93 -22.39
CA ASN A 157 11.24 5.14 -21.03
C ASN A 157 11.92 3.90 -20.41
N GLY A 158 12.55 3.04 -21.22
CA GLY A 158 13.11 1.77 -20.75
C GLY A 158 12.08 0.84 -20.10
N ASN A 159 10.81 0.93 -20.50
CA ASN A 159 9.63 0.27 -19.93
C ASN A 159 9.24 0.74 -18.52
N TRP A 160 9.85 1.79 -17.98
CA TRP A 160 9.45 2.39 -16.71
C TRP A 160 8.19 3.25 -16.87
N PRO A 161 7.30 3.27 -15.87
CA PRO A 161 6.09 4.09 -15.90
C PRO A 161 6.41 5.59 -16.03
N PRO A 162 5.46 6.39 -16.52
CA PRO A 162 5.57 7.85 -16.51
C PRO A 162 5.61 8.39 -15.07
N TYR A 163 5.97 9.67 -14.92
CA TYR A 163 6.00 10.37 -13.62
C TYR A 163 6.77 9.62 -12.51
N ASN A 164 7.84 8.90 -12.87
CA ASN A 164 8.59 8.04 -11.94
C ASN A 164 7.70 7.03 -11.18
N GLY A 165 6.64 6.54 -11.82
CA GLY A 165 5.72 5.57 -11.24
C GLY A 165 4.70 6.14 -10.27
N GLY A 166 4.57 7.47 -10.18
CA GLY A 166 3.66 8.15 -9.26
C GLY A 166 2.42 8.74 -9.93
N TYR A 167 1.30 8.75 -9.22
CA TYR A 167 0.14 9.61 -9.50
C TYR A 167 -0.37 10.25 -8.19
N ASN A 168 -1.25 11.25 -8.28
CA ASN A 168 -1.68 12.08 -7.14
C ASN A 168 -0.48 12.64 -6.35
N ILE A 169 0.46 13.25 -7.08
CA ILE A 169 1.74 13.71 -6.53
C ILE A 169 1.52 14.97 -5.70
N GLU A 170 1.91 14.91 -4.44
CA GLU A 170 1.99 16.03 -3.52
C GLU A 170 3.47 16.41 -3.33
N SER A 171 3.84 17.59 -3.79
CA SER A 171 5.22 18.11 -3.69
C SER A 171 5.42 18.97 -2.45
N GLY A 172 6.65 19.06 -1.97
CA GLY A 172 7.00 19.90 -0.82
C GLY A 172 6.64 19.28 0.52
N ILE A 173 6.46 17.96 0.58
CA ILE A 173 6.13 17.30 1.84
C ILE A 173 7.31 17.36 2.82
N SER A 174 7.01 17.59 4.09
CA SER A 174 8.02 17.64 5.15
C SER A 174 8.49 16.24 5.55
N LEU A 175 9.80 16.01 5.48
CA LEU A 175 10.45 14.78 5.94
C LEU A 175 10.82 14.91 7.42
N GLN A 176 9.82 14.71 8.28
CA GLN A 176 9.94 14.98 9.72
C GLN A 176 10.81 13.97 10.46
N LYS A 177 11.52 14.47 11.49
CA LYS A 177 12.27 13.66 12.45
C LYS A 177 11.39 12.55 13.04
N PHE A 178 11.98 11.37 13.20
CA PHE A 178 11.39 10.10 13.66
C PHE A 178 10.36 9.46 12.73
N LYS A 179 10.07 10.03 11.56
CA LYS A 179 9.32 9.30 10.53
C LYS A 179 10.19 8.20 9.95
N LYS A 180 9.56 7.06 9.69
CA LYS A 180 10.20 5.87 9.13
C LYS A 180 9.73 5.65 7.70
N TYR A 181 10.66 5.17 6.91
CA TYR A 181 10.47 4.80 5.53
C TYR A 181 11.17 3.48 5.30
N ASP A 182 10.79 2.75 4.27
CA ASP A 182 11.44 1.49 3.93
C ASP A 182 11.78 1.42 2.44
N ARG A 183 12.63 0.46 2.11
CA ARG A 183 13.06 0.22 0.73
C ARG A 183 13.58 -1.19 0.54
N TYR A 184 13.20 -1.77 -0.60
CA TYR A 184 13.90 -2.90 -1.20
C TYR A 184 14.99 -2.37 -2.13
N ALA A 185 16.24 -2.81 -1.95
CA ALA A 185 17.31 -2.44 -2.86
C ALA A 185 18.44 -3.47 -2.93
N ASN A 186 19.18 -3.40 -4.04
CA ASN A 186 20.50 -4.00 -4.18
C ASN A 186 21.57 -2.93 -3.91
N PRO A 187 22.74 -3.30 -3.39
CA PRO A 187 23.87 -2.39 -3.20
C PRO A 187 24.27 -1.68 -4.49
N ILE A 188 24.76 -0.45 -4.35
CA ILE A 188 25.34 0.31 -5.44
C ILE A 188 26.72 -0.27 -5.77
N GLY A 189 26.94 -0.57 -7.06
CA GLY A 189 28.21 -1.06 -7.56
C GLY A 189 28.43 -2.56 -7.29
N SER A 190 29.67 -3.01 -7.49
CA SER A 190 30.07 -4.39 -7.22
C SER A 190 30.33 -4.54 -5.72
N TRP A 191 29.37 -5.10 -4.99
CA TRP A 191 29.48 -5.35 -3.55
C TRP A 191 29.91 -6.80 -3.29
N ASP A 192 30.92 -6.97 -2.44
CA ASP A 192 31.57 -8.26 -2.14
C ASP A 192 30.87 -9.09 -1.04
N GLY A 193 29.84 -8.54 -0.40
CA GLY A 193 29.17 -9.17 0.75
C GLY A 193 29.92 -9.05 2.08
N ILE A 194 31.14 -8.52 2.05
CA ILE A 194 32.06 -8.44 3.19
C ILE A 194 31.94 -7.08 3.87
N ASN A 195 32.03 -6.00 3.11
CA ASN A 195 32.02 -4.64 3.65
C ASN A 195 30.59 -4.12 3.82
N GLU A 196 30.40 -3.02 4.55
CA GLU A 196 29.08 -2.38 4.67
C GLU A 196 28.52 -2.07 3.28
N PRO A 197 27.26 -2.43 2.97
CA PRO A 197 26.69 -2.18 1.66
C PRO A 197 26.46 -0.69 1.44
N LEU A 198 26.84 -0.20 0.26
CA LEU A 198 26.50 1.14 -0.17
C LEU A 198 25.05 1.17 -0.67
N LEU A 199 24.16 1.83 0.05
CA LEU A 199 22.73 1.92 -0.24
C LEU A 199 22.37 3.33 -0.72
N GLY A 200 21.51 3.43 -1.72
CA GLY A 200 21.04 4.73 -2.20
C GLY A 200 19.78 4.67 -3.08
N GLY A 201 19.65 5.67 -3.94
CA GLY A 201 18.40 6.02 -4.60
C GLY A 201 17.66 7.09 -3.80
N ASN A 202 16.54 7.56 -4.34
CA ASN A 202 15.78 8.67 -3.75
C ASN A 202 14.32 8.30 -3.43
N PHE A 203 13.89 7.08 -3.74
CA PHE A 203 12.51 6.65 -3.54
C PHE A 203 12.42 5.68 -2.37
N THR A 204 11.41 5.83 -1.54
CA THR A 204 11.10 4.94 -0.42
C THR A 204 9.59 4.73 -0.36
N SER A 205 9.09 3.78 0.44
CA SER A 205 7.69 3.84 0.88
C SER A 205 7.64 4.34 2.33
N PRO A 206 6.64 5.16 2.68
CA PRO A 206 6.46 5.55 4.07
C PRO A 206 6.00 4.33 4.89
N ILE A 207 6.50 4.21 6.11
CA ILE A 207 5.96 3.26 7.10
C ILE A 207 4.93 4.01 7.92
N ILE A 208 3.71 3.50 7.91
CA ILE A 208 2.58 4.09 8.59
C ILE A 208 2.24 3.15 9.74
N ASP A 209 2.33 3.65 10.97
CA ASP A 209 1.93 2.93 12.18
C ASP A 209 2.75 1.66 12.43
N ASP A 210 4.05 1.75 12.15
CA ASP A 210 5.00 0.63 12.14
C ASP A 210 4.61 -0.51 11.19
N LYS A 211 3.71 -0.25 10.21
CA LYS A 211 3.32 -1.18 9.16
C LYS A 211 3.87 -0.74 7.80
N PRO A 212 4.72 -1.57 7.17
CA PRO A 212 5.16 -1.33 5.81
C PRO A 212 4.07 -1.71 4.79
N PHE A 213 4.15 -1.11 3.60
CA PHE A 213 3.33 -1.52 2.46
C PHE A 213 3.76 -2.91 1.95
N ASP A 214 2.80 -3.72 1.47
CA ASP A 214 3.10 -5.02 0.89
C ASP A 214 3.96 -4.88 -0.39
N PHE A 215 4.76 -5.90 -0.72
CA PHE A 215 5.68 -5.86 -1.85
C PHE A 215 4.99 -5.51 -3.18
N SER A 216 3.83 -6.13 -3.46
CA SER A 216 3.12 -5.95 -4.72
C SER A 216 2.57 -4.54 -4.91
N SER A 217 2.26 -3.85 -3.81
CA SER A 217 1.76 -2.48 -3.86
C SER A 217 2.80 -1.44 -4.28
N ARG A 218 4.08 -1.83 -4.32
CA ARG A 218 5.23 -0.97 -4.64
C ARG A 218 5.61 -0.99 -6.13
N ALA A 219 4.97 -1.86 -6.91
CA ALA A 219 5.20 -2.02 -8.35
C ALA A 219 6.68 -2.08 -8.76
N LEU A 220 7.46 -2.90 -8.05
CA LEU A 220 8.89 -3.07 -8.31
C LEU A 220 9.14 -3.95 -9.54
N ASN A 221 10.23 -3.64 -10.27
CA ASN A 221 10.51 -4.18 -11.59
C ASN A 221 11.13 -5.59 -11.62
N ILE A 222 11.54 -6.10 -10.46
CA ILE A 222 12.08 -7.46 -10.30
C ILE A 222 11.37 -8.17 -9.14
N PRO A 223 11.37 -9.52 -9.12
CA PRO A 223 10.80 -10.28 -8.00
C PRO A 223 11.42 -9.91 -6.65
N GLU A 224 10.65 -10.07 -5.57
CA GLU A 224 11.11 -9.81 -4.20
C GLU A 224 12.39 -10.57 -3.87
N SER A 225 12.47 -11.84 -4.28
CA SER A 225 13.63 -12.72 -4.11
C SER A 225 14.90 -12.25 -4.83
N ASN A 226 14.83 -11.24 -5.69
CA ASN A 226 15.98 -10.70 -6.41
C ASN A 226 16.54 -9.43 -5.75
N TYR A 227 15.94 -8.99 -4.64
CA TYR A 227 16.50 -7.94 -3.80
C TYR A 227 17.36 -8.54 -2.70
N THR A 228 18.57 -8.01 -2.54
CA THR A 228 19.48 -8.40 -1.47
C THR A 228 19.03 -7.84 -0.13
N PHE A 229 18.52 -6.61 -0.09
CA PHE A 229 18.17 -5.94 1.16
C PHE A 229 16.75 -5.41 1.15
N TYR A 230 16.06 -5.62 2.27
CA TYR A 230 14.92 -4.84 2.70
C TYR A 230 15.31 -4.10 4.00
N TYR A 231 15.19 -2.78 4.01
CA TYR A 231 15.65 -1.96 5.13
C TYR A 231 14.71 -0.80 5.44
N GLU A 232 14.75 -0.39 6.70
CA GLU A 232 14.09 0.80 7.22
C GLU A 232 15.08 1.96 7.28
N ILE A 233 14.60 3.17 7.01
CA ILE A 233 15.28 4.44 7.16
C ILE A 233 14.47 5.29 8.14
N GLU A 234 15.06 5.60 9.29
CA GLU A 234 14.49 6.49 10.29
C GLU A 234 15.18 7.85 10.20
N ILE A 235 14.41 8.93 10.14
CA ILE A 235 14.94 10.29 10.17
C ILE A 235 15.33 10.65 11.61
N LEU A 236 16.57 11.04 11.85
CA LEU A 236 17.10 11.39 13.18
C LEU A 236 17.20 12.89 13.42
N GLU A 237 17.35 13.68 12.36
CA GLU A 237 17.46 15.14 12.40
C GLU A 237 16.75 15.78 11.20
N ASP A 238 16.61 17.09 11.22
CA ASP A 238 16.14 17.82 10.05
C ASP A 238 17.06 17.56 8.86
N LEU A 239 16.46 17.11 7.76
CA LEU A 239 17.19 16.77 6.54
C LEU A 239 17.65 18.01 5.78
N GLY A 240 16.95 19.14 5.93
CA GLY A 240 17.17 20.38 5.18
C GLY A 240 16.70 20.30 3.72
N PHE A 241 15.83 19.34 3.40
CA PHE A 241 15.20 19.17 2.10
C PHE A 241 13.83 18.51 2.24
N ASP A 242 12.97 18.70 1.26
CA ASP A 242 11.60 18.18 1.21
C ASP A 242 11.50 16.88 0.37
N GLY A 243 10.27 16.44 0.12
CA GLY A 243 10.01 15.34 -0.79
C GLY A 243 8.73 15.49 -1.60
N GLU A 244 8.44 14.46 -2.38
CA GLU A 244 7.20 14.30 -3.14
C GLU A 244 6.54 12.98 -2.72
N LEU A 245 5.30 13.03 -2.20
CA LEU A 245 4.47 11.87 -1.91
C LEU A 245 3.62 11.54 -3.14
N ALA A 246 3.50 10.26 -3.49
CA ALA A 246 2.66 9.81 -4.59
C ALA A 246 2.01 8.45 -4.32
N ASP A 247 0.87 8.21 -4.94
CA ASP A 247 0.33 6.86 -5.15
C ASP A 247 1.16 6.12 -6.19
N VAL A 248 1.41 4.83 -5.97
CA VAL A 248 2.19 4.00 -6.89
C VAL A 248 1.31 3.51 -8.04
N ILE A 249 1.73 3.77 -9.28
CA ILE A 249 1.06 3.27 -10.49
C ILE A 249 1.13 1.73 -10.53
N PRO A 250 0.01 1.02 -10.75
CA PRO A 250 0.03 -0.41 -11.10
C PRO A 250 0.87 -0.65 -12.35
N TRP A 251 1.97 -1.38 -12.24
CA TRP A 251 2.95 -1.57 -13.31
C TRP A 251 3.77 -2.85 -13.09
N PHE A 252 4.52 -3.31 -14.09
CA PHE A 252 5.33 -4.53 -14.04
C PHE A 252 4.54 -5.78 -13.60
N ASN A 253 3.25 -5.83 -13.97
CA ASN A 253 2.31 -6.87 -13.52
C ASN A 253 2.16 -6.96 -11.98
N GLN A 254 2.41 -5.85 -11.28
CA GLN A 254 2.20 -5.71 -9.85
C GLN A 254 0.96 -4.87 -9.56
N LYS A 255 0.42 -5.02 -8.36
CA LYS A 255 -0.80 -4.34 -7.91
C LYS A 255 -0.67 -2.81 -7.90
N GLY A 256 0.49 -2.28 -7.51
CA GLY A 256 0.63 -0.84 -7.25
C GLY A 256 -0.33 -0.37 -6.15
N GLN A 257 -0.74 0.89 -6.19
CA GLN A 257 -1.65 1.53 -5.24
C GLN A 257 -1.12 1.63 -3.81
N GLY A 258 0.16 1.32 -3.57
CA GLY A 258 0.86 1.71 -2.35
C GLY A 258 1.20 3.20 -2.36
N LYS A 259 1.96 3.63 -1.36
CA LYS A 259 2.55 4.98 -1.33
C LYS A 259 4.05 4.92 -1.59
N GLN A 260 4.56 5.92 -2.30
CA GLN A 260 5.99 6.18 -2.43
C GLN A 260 6.31 7.63 -2.08
N VAL A 261 7.50 7.85 -1.54
CA VAL A 261 8.07 9.17 -1.32
C VAL A 261 9.39 9.29 -2.04
N LYS A 262 9.48 10.26 -2.94
CA LYS A 262 10.72 10.72 -3.55
C LYS A 262 11.33 11.80 -2.68
N TRP A 263 12.53 11.56 -2.17
CA TRP A 263 13.27 12.50 -1.36
C TRP A 263 14.07 13.41 -2.30
N ASN A 264 13.97 14.74 -2.11
CA ASN A 264 14.73 15.71 -2.90
C ASN A 264 16.16 15.86 -2.34
N ILE A 265 16.87 14.72 -2.26
CA ILE A 265 18.20 14.62 -1.68
C ILE A 265 19.17 15.49 -2.50
N PRO A 266 19.88 16.43 -1.85
CA PRO A 266 20.89 17.24 -2.50
C PRO A 266 21.96 16.39 -3.18
N LYS A 267 22.47 16.89 -4.30
CA LYS A 267 23.61 16.26 -4.99
C LYS A 267 24.84 16.34 -4.10
N ASP A 268 25.58 15.24 -4.04
CA ASP A 268 26.93 15.19 -3.51
C ASP A 268 27.86 15.95 -4.46
N PRO A 269 28.57 16.99 -4.00
CA PRO A 269 29.45 17.78 -4.85
C PRO A 269 30.64 16.97 -5.42
N VAL A 270 31.01 15.85 -4.81
CA VAL A 270 32.09 14.97 -5.28
C VAL A 270 31.60 14.09 -6.43
N THR A 271 30.41 13.49 -6.31
CA THR A 271 29.93 12.51 -7.29
C THR A 271 28.99 13.10 -8.34
N GLY A 272 28.43 14.28 -8.09
CA GLY A 272 27.38 14.91 -8.90
C GLY A 272 26.03 14.19 -8.85
N ARG A 273 25.91 13.12 -8.05
CA ARG A 273 24.69 12.32 -7.86
C ARG A 273 24.05 12.64 -6.50
N PRO A 274 22.76 12.34 -6.28
CA PRO A 274 22.17 12.44 -4.94
C PRO A 274 23.02 11.70 -3.90
N LYS A 275 23.15 12.28 -2.70
CA LYS A 275 23.82 11.61 -1.58
C LYS A 275 23.20 10.23 -1.33
N THR A 276 24.04 9.27 -0.96
CA THR A 276 23.61 7.92 -0.58
C THR A 276 22.91 7.94 0.78
N TRP A 277 22.16 6.88 1.09
CA TRP A 277 21.60 6.71 2.42
C TRP A 277 22.71 6.63 3.47
N ASN A 278 23.81 5.92 3.17
CA ASN A 278 24.99 5.85 4.06
C ASN A 278 25.54 7.25 4.35
N LYS A 279 25.61 8.15 3.35
CA LYS A 279 26.13 9.50 3.57
C LYS A 279 25.25 10.32 4.50
N LEU A 280 23.93 10.25 4.32
CA LEU A 280 22.98 10.86 5.26
C LEU A 280 23.12 10.25 6.67
N ALA A 281 23.43 8.96 6.75
CA ALA A 281 23.61 8.25 8.01
C ALA A 281 24.94 8.60 8.72
N GLU A 282 26.02 8.80 7.97
CA GLU A 282 27.30 9.36 8.44
C GLU A 282 27.12 10.78 9.01
N GLU A 283 26.31 11.59 8.33
CA GLU A 283 25.94 12.95 8.75
C GLU A 283 25.03 12.97 9.99
N GLY A 284 24.59 11.81 10.49
CA GLY A 284 23.70 11.70 11.64
C GLY A 284 22.24 12.05 11.35
N LYS A 285 21.90 12.27 10.08
CA LYS A 285 20.56 12.70 9.66
C LYS A 285 19.55 11.55 9.60
N VAL A 286 20.02 10.34 9.32
CA VAL A 286 19.17 9.13 9.29
C VAL A 286 19.85 7.96 9.97
N ARG A 287 19.05 6.97 10.38
CA ARG A 287 19.50 5.63 10.75
C ARG A 287 18.92 4.63 9.76
N ILE A 288 19.73 3.71 9.27
CA ILE A 288 19.25 2.64 8.39
C ILE A 288 19.35 1.32 9.14
N THR A 289 18.26 0.55 9.20
CA THR A 289 18.25 -0.78 9.81
C THR A 289 17.89 -1.81 8.76
N ILE A 290 18.80 -2.76 8.51
CA ILE A 290 18.52 -3.88 7.61
C ILE A 290 17.50 -4.79 8.30
N LYS A 291 16.30 -4.91 7.73
CA LYS A 291 15.21 -5.69 8.31
C LYS A 291 15.19 -7.12 7.80
N ASP A 292 15.51 -7.30 6.53
CA ASP A 292 15.51 -8.62 5.93
C ASP A 292 16.45 -8.73 4.72
N ILE A 293 16.70 -9.98 4.33
CA ILE A 293 17.48 -10.37 3.15
C ILE A 293 16.56 -11.18 2.22
N PRO A 294 15.78 -10.52 1.34
CA PRO A 294 14.70 -11.18 0.58
C PRO A 294 15.17 -12.31 -0.34
N ASN A 295 16.41 -12.25 -0.83
CA ASN A 295 16.97 -13.32 -1.66
C ASN A 295 17.31 -14.61 -0.91
N GLY A 296 17.12 -14.65 0.42
CA GLY A 296 17.26 -15.86 1.23
C GLY A 296 18.71 -16.31 1.46
N ASN A 297 19.72 -15.51 1.10
CA ASN A 297 21.12 -15.88 1.30
C ASN A 297 21.44 -16.00 2.80
N ALA A 298 21.68 -17.23 3.27
CA ALA A 298 21.87 -17.55 4.69
C ALA A 298 23.07 -16.82 5.34
N GLU A 299 24.19 -16.69 4.63
CA GLU A 299 25.38 -15.99 5.13
C GLU A 299 25.11 -14.49 5.30
N LEU A 300 24.39 -13.89 4.34
CA LEU A 300 23.99 -12.50 4.43
C LEU A 300 22.93 -12.29 5.53
N ILE A 301 21.99 -13.20 5.71
CA ILE A 301 21.00 -13.14 6.81
C ILE A 301 21.72 -13.11 8.15
N LYS A 302 22.64 -14.06 8.37
CA LYS A 302 23.40 -14.16 9.62
C LYS A 302 24.20 -12.90 9.93
N LYS A 303 24.74 -12.26 8.90
CA LYS A 303 25.64 -11.11 9.06
C LYS A 303 24.91 -9.77 9.11
N TRP A 304 23.91 -9.58 8.24
CA TRP A 304 23.36 -8.27 7.95
C TRP A 304 21.94 -8.08 8.46
N LYS A 305 21.15 -9.13 8.75
CA LYS A 305 19.81 -8.93 9.30
C LYS A 305 19.90 -8.31 10.71
N GLY A 306 19.25 -7.17 10.89
CA GLY A 306 19.34 -6.35 12.11
C GLY A 306 20.55 -5.41 12.15
N TYR A 307 21.42 -5.42 11.14
CA TYR A 307 22.57 -4.51 11.07
C TYR A 307 22.10 -3.06 10.89
N VAL A 308 22.79 -2.13 11.58
CA VAL A 308 22.47 -0.70 11.56
C VAL A 308 23.59 0.08 10.89
N ILE A 309 23.24 0.86 9.87
CA ILE A 309 24.13 1.76 9.13
C ILE A 309 23.87 3.21 9.57
N GLY A 310 24.94 3.99 9.71
CA GLY A 310 24.94 5.30 10.37
C GLY A 310 25.41 5.18 11.81
N LYS A 311 25.77 6.31 12.44
CA LYS A 311 26.26 6.31 13.83
C LYS A 311 25.34 5.43 14.71
N LYS A 312 25.88 4.33 15.24
CA LYS A 312 25.45 3.85 16.56
C LYS A 312 25.58 5.08 17.44
N VAL A 313 24.46 5.65 17.87
CA VAL A 313 24.51 6.87 18.69
C VAL A 313 25.23 6.45 19.96
N SER A 314 26.54 6.72 20.03
CA SER A 314 27.42 6.36 21.14
C SER A 314 27.12 7.17 22.41
N GLY A 315 25.94 7.80 22.47
CA GLY A 315 25.32 8.40 23.64
C GLY A 315 23.84 8.04 23.83
N ALA A 316 23.16 7.38 22.87
CA ALA A 316 21.78 6.92 23.05
C ALA A 316 21.72 5.64 23.89
N GLU A 317 22.78 4.83 23.91
CA GLU A 317 22.81 3.66 24.79
C GLU A 317 22.80 4.03 26.29
N ASN A 318 23.23 5.26 26.63
CA ASN A 318 23.38 5.73 28.02
C ASN A 318 22.49 6.93 28.38
N THR A 319 21.51 7.32 27.55
CA THR A 319 20.54 8.32 28.04
C THR A 319 19.70 7.73 29.15
N ALA A 320 19.24 8.58 30.06
CA ALA A 320 18.40 8.15 31.17
C ALA A 320 17.10 7.50 30.66
N GLU A 321 16.55 7.98 29.53
CA GLU A 321 15.38 7.40 28.87
C GLU A 321 15.66 6.01 28.30
N ALA A 322 16.83 5.77 27.69
CA ALA A 322 17.17 4.48 27.13
C ALA A 322 17.44 3.43 28.22
N LEU A 323 18.14 3.83 29.29
CA LEU A 323 18.31 2.98 30.47
C LEU A 323 16.96 2.61 31.09
N LYS A 324 16.07 3.60 31.27
CA LYS A 324 14.72 3.37 31.79
C LYS A 324 13.86 2.53 30.85
N ALA A 325 13.95 2.73 29.54
CA ALA A 325 13.23 1.93 28.56
C ALA A 325 13.64 0.45 28.66
N ARG A 326 14.94 0.16 28.70
CA ARG A 326 15.44 -1.22 28.86
C ARG A 326 15.03 -1.84 30.20
N GLU A 327 15.06 -1.06 31.27
CA GLU A 327 14.60 -1.52 32.60
C GLU A 327 13.11 -1.91 32.57
N LEU A 328 12.26 -1.07 31.98
CA LEU A 328 10.82 -1.36 31.85
C LEU A 328 10.57 -2.60 30.97
N LEU A 329 11.29 -2.70 29.84
CA LEU A 329 11.16 -3.83 28.92
C LEU A 329 11.64 -5.13 29.56
N SER A 330 12.78 -5.12 30.26
CA SER A 330 13.30 -6.32 30.93
C SER A 330 12.32 -6.79 32.00
N LYS A 331 11.79 -5.87 32.80
CA LYS A 331 10.77 -6.16 33.82
C LYS A 331 9.53 -6.81 33.22
N LEU A 332 8.99 -6.26 32.13
CA LEU A 332 7.75 -6.77 31.54
C LEU A 332 7.94 -8.03 30.69
N LYS A 333 9.12 -8.23 30.08
CA LYS A 333 9.46 -9.49 29.39
C LYS A 333 9.39 -10.71 30.33
N LEU A 334 9.68 -10.54 31.62
CA LEU A 334 9.61 -11.62 32.60
C LEU A 334 8.19 -12.16 32.82
N ILE A 335 7.16 -11.35 32.56
CA ILE A 335 5.75 -11.75 32.76
C ILE A 335 4.96 -11.88 31.47
N GLU A 336 5.49 -11.38 30.36
CA GLU A 336 4.80 -11.31 29.08
C GLU A 336 4.22 -12.66 28.67
N HIS A 337 5.00 -13.75 28.75
CA HIS A 337 4.53 -15.08 28.36
C HIS A 337 3.32 -15.54 29.18
N GLN A 338 3.38 -15.40 30.50
CA GLN A 338 2.29 -15.79 31.40
C GLN A 338 1.02 -14.98 31.13
N VAL A 339 1.16 -13.64 31.00
CA VAL A 339 0.02 -12.76 30.72
C VAL A 339 -0.57 -13.05 29.34
N THR A 340 0.27 -13.31 28.34
CA THR A 340 -0.19 -13.67 26.98
C THR A 340 -0.97 -14.98 27.00
N ASP A 341 -0.45 -16.03 27.65
CA ASP A 341 -1.14 -17.32 27.75
C ASP A 341 -2.48 -17.20 28.46
N ASP A 342 -2.52 -16.47 29.58
CA ASP A 342 -3.75 -16.19 30.33
C ASP A 342 -4.77 -15.50 29.42
N LEU A 343 -4.39 -14.40 28.75
CA LEU A 343 -5.31 -13.62 27.94
C LEU A 343 -5.77 -14.36 26.68
N VAL A 344 -4.89 -15.11 26.00
CA VAL A 344 -5.27 -15.95 24.86
C VAL A 344 -6.27 -17.03 25.31
N GLY A 345 -6.00 -17.70 26.43
CA GLY A 345 -6.91 -18.69 26.99
C GLY A 345 -8.28 -18.11 27.35
N LEU A 346 -8.30 -16.94 27.99
CA LEU A 346 -9.53 -16.26 28.40
C LEU A 346 -10.32 -15.69 27.21
N ALA A 347 -9.64 -15.13 26.21
CA ALA A 347 -10.30 -14.70 24.98
C ALA A 347 -11.01 -15.89 24.32
N ASN A 348 -10.32 -17.01 24.13
CA ASN A 348 -10.92 -18.22 23.56
C ASN A 348 -12.08 -18.76 24.40
N LYS A 349 -11.93 -18.81 25.74
CA LYS A 349 -12.98 -19.27 26.68
C LYS A 349 -14.23 -18.40 26.60
N ASN A 350 -14.06 -17.08 26.50
CA ASN A 350 -15.15 -16.11 26.59
C ASN A 350 -15.70 -15.68 25.22
N GLY A 351 -15.30 -16.37 24.14
CA GLY A 351 -15.82 -16.13 22.79
C GLY A 351 -15.25 -14.88 22.10
N GLY A 352 -14.02 -14.50 22.47
CA GLY A 352 -13.29 -13.38 21.89
C GLY A 352 -12.03 -13.82 21.15
N LYS A 353 -11.30 -12.83 20.63
CA LYS A 353 -10.06 -13.03 19.87
C LYS A 353 -9.01 -12.00 20.27
N MET A 354 -7.76 -12.45 20.43
CA MET A 354 -6.61 -11.58 20.61
C MET A 354 -6.15 -10.99 19.27
N GLU A 355 -5.93 -9.69 19.24
CA GLU A 355 -5.45 -8.97 18.06
C GLU A 355 -4.08 -8.34 18.31
N GLY A 356 -3.21 -8.35 17.28
CA GLY A 356 -1.93 -7.62 17.30
C GLY A 356 -0.88 -8.15 18.28
N LEU A 357 -0.89 -9.45 18.60
CA LEU A 357 0.06 -10.06 19.54
C LEU A 357 1.53 -9.84 19.16
N ASP A 358 1.87 -9.73 17.87
CA ASP A 358 3.24 -9.46 17.42
C ASP A 358 3.78 -8.10 17.92
N PHE A 359 2.88 -7.18 18.30
CA PHE A 359 3.19 -5.82 18.76
C PHE A 359 2.79 -5.57 20.22
N ARG A 360 2.57 -6.64 20.99
CA ARG A 360 2.14 -6.56 22.39
C ARG A 360 3.18 -5.90 23.29
N LEU A 361 4.46 -6.06 22.95
CA LEU A 361 5.56 -5.44 23.66
C LEU A 361 6.12 -4.30 22.81
N LYS A 362 6.18 -3.10 23.39
CA LYS A 362 6.65 -1.90 22.69
C LYS A 362 8.13 -2.04 22.33
N SER A 363 8.55 -1.53 21.17
CA SER A 363 9.97 -1.49 20.83
C SER A 363 10.73 -0.54 21.77
N GLU A 364 12.03 -0.79 21.96
CA GLU A 364 12.89 0.07 22.79
C GLU A 364 12.86 1.53 22.30
N GLU A 365 12.93 1.71 20.99
CA GLU A 365 12.93 3.03 20.35
C GLU A 365 11.61 3.77 20.57
N SER A 366 10.48 3.06 20.44
CA SER A 366 9.15 3.63 20.66
C SER A 366 8.94 4.03 22.12
N LEU A 367 9.55 3.30 23.05
CA LEU A 367 9.51 3.62 24.48
C LEU A 367 10.43 4.79 24.82
N ILE A 368 11.64 4.84 24.26
CA ILE A 368 12.56 5.98 24.38
C ILE A 368 11.87 7.26 23.90
N ARG A 369 11.26 7.22 22.70
CA ARG A 369 10.53 8.36 22.14
C ARG A 369 9.42 8.84 23.09
N LYS A 370 8.65 7.91 23.66
CA LYS A 370 7.56 8.26 24.58
C LYS A 370 8.09 8.87 25.87
N LEU A 371 9.19 8.37 26.42
CA LEU A 371 9.86 8.94 27.60
C LEU A 371 10.44 10.33 27.34
N GLN A 372 10.92 10.60 26.12
CA GLN A 372 11.39 11.93 25.72
C GLN A 372 10.24 12.95 25.62
N LEU A 373 9.08 12.53 25.09
CA LEU A 373 7.91 13.40 24.91
C LEU A 373 7.13 13.62 26.20
N ASP A 374 6.82 12.53 26.91
CA ASP A 374 5.96 12.57 28.10
C ASP A 374 6.77 12.85 29.37
N GLY A 375 8.10 12.83 29.29
CA GLY A 375 9.02 12.99 30.40
C GLY A 375 9.40 11.66 31.06
N ILE A 376 10.67 11.56 31.47
CA ILE A 376 11.26 10.31 31.97
C ILE A 376 10.50 9.74 33.18
N ASN A 377 9.88 10.57 34.02
CA ASN A 377 9.18 10.13 35.24
C ASN A 377 7.71 9.75 35.02
N THR A 378 7.19 9.88 33.80
CA THR A 378 5.80 9.55 33.50
C THR A 378 5.55 8.03 33.56
N PRO A 379 4.49 7.56 34.23
CA PRO A 379 4.15 6.15 34.26
C PRO A 379 3.83 5.59 32.86
N MET A 380 4.61 4.58 32.44
CA MET A 380 4.44 3.91 31.14
C MET A 380 3.64 2.62 31.30
N ASN A 381 2.31 2.71 31.19
CA ASN A 381 1.40 1.57 31.40
C ASN A 381 1.16 0.74 30.12
N ASP A 382 1.55 1.25 28.95
CA ASP A 382 1.34 0.65 27.62
C ASP A 382 2.61 0.00 27.04
N VAL A 383 3.61 -0.27 27.88
CA VAL A 383 4.85 -0.95 27.44
C VAL A 383 4.55 -2.39 27.05
N LEU A 384 3.73 -3.07 27.86
CA LEU A 384 3.06 -4.32 27.52
C LEU A 384 1.58 -4.00 27.35
N ARG A 385 1.03 -4.33 26.19
CA ARG A 385 -0.34 -3.99 25.81
C ARG A 385 -1.00 -5.10 25.02
N TYR A 386 -2.28 -5.30 25.26
CA TYR A 386 -3.07 -6.32 24.61
C TYR A 386 -4.37 -5.74 24.08
N THR A 387 -4.90 -6.35 23.03
CA THR A 387 -6.24 -6.02 22.53
C THR A 387 -7.03 -7.30 22.36
N THR A 388 -8.19 -7.36 23.02
CA THR A 388 -9.17 -8.44 22.84
C THR A 388 -10.37 -7.88 22.08
N THR A 389 -10.88 -8.66 21.14
CA THR A 389 -12.11 -8.34 20.42
C THR A 389 -13.23 -9.31 20.76
N PHE A 390 -14.45 -8.79 20.86
CA PHE A 390 -15.69 -9.57 21.00
C PHE A 390 -16.75 -9.02 20.05
N ASP A 391 -17.65 -9.86 19.56
CA ASP A 391 -18.76 -9.43 18.71
C ASP A 391 -19.68 -8.44 19.44
N ASP A 392 -20.31 -7.53 18.70
CA ASP A 392 -21.17 -6.47 19.25
C ASP A 392 -22.24 -7.01 20.22
N ALA A 393 -22.82 -8.18 19.93
CA ALA A 393 -23.87 -8.80 20.74
C ALA A 393 -23.36 -9.40 22.06
N THR A 394 -22.09 -9.81 22.12
CA THR A 394 -21.49 -10.47 23.30
C THR A 394 -20.45 -9.59 24.00
N PHE A 395 -20.19 -8.39 23.50
CA PHE A 395 -19.11 -7.50 23.94
C PHE A 395 -19.06 -7.28 25.45
N VAL A 396 -20.16 -6.79 26.04
CA VAL A 396 -20.23 -6.50 27.49
C VAL A 396 -20.04 -7.75 28.32
N LYS A 397 -20.74 -8.84 27.98
CA LYS A 397 -20.65 -10.12 28.69
C LYS A 397 -19.23 -10.72 28.60
N GLY A 398 -18.60 -10.63 27.43
CA GLY A 398 -17.23 -11.09 27.21
C GLY A 398 -16.22 -10.36 28.08
N ILE A 399 -16.36 -9.04 28.21
CA ILE A 399 -15.54 -8.22 29.12
C ILE A 399 -15.78 -8.61 30.57
N GLU A 400 -17.02 -8.66 31.04
CA GLU A 400 -17.35 -9.00 32.44
C GLU A 400 -16.79 -10.37 32.83
N ASN A 401 -16.99 -11.39 31.98
CA ASN A 401 -16.45 -12.72 32.21
C ASN A 401 -14.91 -12.72 32.24
N THR A 402 -14.27 -12.00 31.30
CA THR A 402 -12.81 -11.91 31.24
C THR A 402 -12.23 -11.22 32.48
N LEU A 403 -12.86 -10.15 32.96
CA LEU A 403 -12.42 -9.43 34.16
C LEU A 403 -12.63 -10.26 35.43
N ASN A 404 -13.73 -11.02 35.53
CA ASN A 404 -13.95 -11.94 36.65
C ASN A 404 -12.91 -13.07 36.64
N ASP A 405 -12.65 -13.68 35.49
CA ASP A 405 -11.63 -14.73 35.37
C ASP A 405 -10.21 -14.22 35.67
N LEU A 406 -9.89 -12.99 35.24
CA LEU A 406 -8.63 -12.33 35.58
C LEU A 406 -8.53 -12.05 37.08
N LYS A 407 -9.62 -11.61 37.71
CA LYS A 407 -9.67 -11.40 39.16
C LYS A 407 -9.42 -12.71 39.93
N ASP A 408 -10.02 -13.82 39.50
CA ASP A 408 -9.80 -15.15 40.10
C ASP A 408 -8.33 -15.62 39.95
N LYS A 409 -7.64 -15.17 38.90
CA LYS A 409 -6.20 -15.36 38.69
C LYS A 409 -5.31 -14.36 39.46
N GLY A 410 -5.90 -13.46 40.25
CA GLY A 410 -5.18 -12.49 41.08
C GLY A 410 -4.78 -11.19 40.37
N TYR A 411 -5.37 -10.90 39.20
CA TYR A 411 -5.18 -9.61 38.52
C TYR A 411 -6.12 -8.55 39.10
N GLU A 412 -5.66 -7.30 39.11
CA GLU A 412 -6.41 -6.15 39.65
C GLU A 412 -6.63 -5.08 38.57
N VAL A 413 -7.84 -4.52 38.50
CA VAL A 413 -8.13 -3.35 37.65
C VAL A 413 -7.61 -2.10 38.37
N VAL A 414 -6.63 -1.42 37.78
CA VAL A 414 -6.05 -0.18 38.33
C VAL A 414 -6.81 1.04 37.84
N LYS A 415 -7.13 1.06 36.55
CA LYS A 415 -7.82 2.17 35.89
C LYS A 415 -8.60 1.65 34.71
N LEU A 416 -9.87 2.02 34.59
CA LEU A 416 -10.71 1.73 33.44
C LEU A 416 -11.13 3.04 32.77
N LYS A 417 -11.09 3.07 31.43
CA LYS A 417 -11.63 4.16 30.64
C LYS A 417 -12.51 3.59 29.52
N ASN A 418 -13.80 3.86 29.60
CA ASN A 418 -14.77 3.51 28.58
C ASN A 418 -15.02 4.71 27.65
N THR A 419 -14.87 4.50 26.34
CA THR A 419 -15.04 5.55 25.32
C THR A 419 -16.12 5.22 24.28
N PHE A 420 -16.95 4.21 24.52
CA PHE A 420 -18.14 3.95 23.70
C PHE A 420 -19.25 4.96 23.99
N VAL A 421 -19.04 6.18 23.51
CA VAL A 421 -20.00 7.28 23.55
C VAL A 421 -20.04 7.95 22.18
N ASP A 422 -21.19 8.50 21.82
CA ASP A 422 -21.34 9.21 20.56
C ASP A 422 -20.57 10.53 20.57
N GLY A 423 -20.06 10.94 19.41
CA GLY A 423 -19.21 12.12 19.30
C GLY A 423 -17.75 11.90 19.76
N SER A 424 -17.37 10.67 20.14
CA SER A 424 -15.97 10.36 20.44
C SER A 424 -15.14 10.14 19.16
N MET A 425 -13.90 10.65 19.15
CA MET A 425 -12.92 10.34 18.09
C MET A 425 -12.53 8.86 18.06
N TYR A 426 -12.71 8.15 19.17
CA TYR A 426 -12.25 6.78 19.39
C TYR A 426 -13.27 6.00 20.24
N LYS A 427 -13.61 4.77 19.84
CA LYS A 427 -14.51 3.88 20.60
C LYS A 427 -13.78 2.60 21.01
N GLY A 428 -13.58 2.41 22.31
CA GLY A 428 -12.91 1.27 22.92
C GLY A 428 -12.96 1.35 24.45
N ILE A 429 -12.63 0.24 25.13
CA ILE A 429 -12.44 0.21 26.58
C ILE A 429 -10.98 -0.07 26.88
N ASN A 430 -10.30 0.86 27.54
CA ASN A 430 -8.89 0.73 27.89
C ASN A 430 -8.74 0.54 29.39
N ILE A 431 -8.05 -0.53 29.80
CA ILE A 431 -7.87 -0.89 31.19
C ILE A 431 -6.38 -1.02 31.49
N ASN A 432 -5.92 -0.36 32.55
CA ASN A 432 -4.65 -0.68 33.17
C ASN A 432 -4.89 -1.84 34.14
N MET A 433 -4.36 -3.01 33.80
CA MET A 433 -4.40 -4.21 34.62
C MET A 433 -3.09 -4.36 35.38
N LYS A 434 -3.16 -4.76 36.64
CA LYS A 434 -2.01 -5.13 37.46
C LYS A 434 -2.01 -6.64 37.64
N ASN A 435 -0.89 -7.28 37.34
CA ASN A 435 -0.74 -8.72 37.55
C ASN A 435 -0.44 -9.05 39.04
N PRO A 436 -0.47 -10.33 39.44
CA PRO A 436 -0.15 -10.74 40.82
C PRO A 436 1.23 -10.29 41.31
N ASN A 437 2.18 -10.09 40.39
CA ASN A 437 3.55 -9.62 40.69
C ASN A 437 3.66 -8.08 40.78
N GLY A 438 2.54 -7.36 40.67
CA GLY A 438 2.47 -5.91 40.82
C GLY A 438 2.90 -5.09 39.60
N GLN A 439 3.16 -5.70 38.45
CA GLN A 439 3.42 -5.01 37.19
C GLN A 439 2.11 -4.64 36.50
N ILE A 440 2.11 -3.46 35.86
CA ILE A 440 0.97 -2.93 35.14
C ILE A 440 1.15 -3.15 33.63
N PHE A 441 0.08 -3.54 32.95
CA PHE A 441 -0.02 -3.61 31.50
C PHE A 441 -1.37 -3.06 31.04
N GLU A 442 -1.47 -2.69 29.77
CA GLU A 442 -2.71 -2.22 29.17
C GLU A 442 -3.49 -3.38 28.54
N LEU A 443 -4.78 -3.48 28.84
CA LEU A 443 -5.72 -4.39 28.19
C LEU A 443 -6.84 -3.57 27.54
N GLN A 444 -6.95 -3.66 26.23
CA GLN A 444 -7.96 -2.98 25.45
C GLN A 444 -9.05 -3.95 25.02
N PHE A 445 -10.30 -3.52 25.06
CA PHE A 445 -11.43 -4.25 24.49
C PHE A 445 -12.07 -3.45 23.36
N HIS A 446 -12.30 -4.13 22.25
CA HIS A 446 -12.90 -3.57 21.04
C HIS A 446 -13.94 -4.53 20.44
N THR A 447 -14.92 -4.00 19.72
CA THR A 447 -15.61 -4.79 18.70
C THR A 447 -14.76 -4.88 17.43
N PRO A 448 -14.95 -5.87 16.54
CA PRO A 448 -14.23 -5.94 15.26
C PRO A 448 -14.31 -4.64 14.45
N ASN A 449 -15.48 -4.00 14.41
CA ASN A 449 -15.69 -2.73 13.71
C ASN A 449 -14.93 -1.59 14.38
N SER A 450 -14.97 -1.47 15.71
CA SER A 450 -14.24 -0.44 16.44
C SER A 450 -12.72 -0.60 16.34
N PHE A 451 -12.23 -1.85 16.29
CA PHE A 451 -10.82 -2.16 16.08
C PHE A 451 -10.38 -1.77 14.66
N ASN A 452 -11.15 -2.15 13.63
CA ASN A 452 -10.87 -1.73 12.26
C ASN A 452 -10.86 -0.20 12.11
N MET A 453 -11.81 0.48 12.74
CA MET A 453 -11.89 1.94 12.75
C MET A 453 -10.64 2.57 13.37
N LYS A 454 -10.23 2.08 14.55
CA LYS A 454 -8.99 2.50 15.22
C LYS A 454 -7.76 2.25 14.34
N GLN A 455 -7.63 1.05 13.77
CA GLN A 455 -6.38 0.57 13.20
C GLN A 455 -6.15 1.01 11.76
N ASN A 456 -7.21 1.04 10.94
CA ASN A 456 -7.08 1.17 9.50
C ASN A 456 -7.66 2.48 8.95
N ILE A 457 -8.52 3.16 9.71
CA ILE A 457 -9.22 4.37 9.24
C ILE A 457 -8.73 5.61 9.98
N ASN A 458 -8.84 5.62 11.31
CA ASN A 458 -8.54 6.80 12.12
C ASN A 458 -7.09 6.88 12.60
N HIS A 459 -6.27 5.84 12.42
CA HIS A 459 -4.92 5.82 12.98
C HIS A 459 -4.07 6.97 12.42
N THR A 460 -3.93 7.06 11.10
CA THR A 460 -3.11 8.11 10.46
C THR A 460 -3.61 9.52 10.79
N LEU A 461 -4.95 9.69 10.87
CA LEU A 461 -5.57 10.96 11.24
C LEU A 461 -5.24 11.35 12.69
N TYR A 462 -5.25 10.39 13.61
CA TYR A 462 -4.92 10.61 15.01
C TYR A 462 -3.43 10.93 15.21
N GLU A 463 -2.55 10.25 14.49
CA GLU A 463 -1.10 10.46 14.53
C GLU A 463 -0.70 11.86 14.03
N GLU A 464 -1.44 12.41 13.07
CA GLU A 464 -1.32 13.81 12.65
C GLU A 464 -1.92 14.74 13.72
N TYR A 465 -3.17 14.50 14.13
CA TYR A 465 -3.92 15.33 15.09
C TYR A 465 -3.14 15.57 16.39
N ARG A 466 -2.53 14.53 16.98
CA ARG A 466 -1.87 14.62 18.29
C ARG A 466 -0.62 15.53 18.32
N LEU A 467 -0.11 15.92 17.15
CA LEU A 467 1.08 16.76 17.02
C LEU A 467 0.72 18.25 16.77
N LEU A 468 -0.55 18.54 16.53
CA LEU A 468 -1.04 19.87 16.21
C LEU A 468 -1.46 20.61 17.48
N ASP A 469 -1.43 21.94 17.41
CA ASP A 469 -2.18 22.78 18.36
C ASP A 469 -3.67 22.46 18.21
N GLU A 470 -4.34 22.16 19.32
CA GLU A 470 -5.74 21.74 19.35
C GLU A 470 -6.71 22.77 18.75
N ASN A 471 -6.30 24.05 18.71
CA ASN A 471 -7.08 25.17 18.17
C ASN A 471 -6.75 25.46 16.70
N SER A 472 -5.78 24.76 16.11
CA SER A 472 -5.45 24.93 14.69
C SER A 472 -6.58 24.44 13.79
N THR A 473 -6.76 25.10 12.64
CA THR A 473 -7.77 24.71 11.64
C THR A 473 -7.66 23.23 11.27
N ARG A 474 -6.42 22.74 11.08
CA ARG A 474 -6.16 21.34 10.73
C ARG A 474 -6.53 20.36 11.86
N ALA A 475 -6.25 20.70 13.12
CA ALA A 475 -6.65 19.86 14.25
C ALA A 475 -8.19 19.73 14.34
N ILE A 476 -8.91 20.82 14.12
CA ILE A 476 -10.39 20.83 14.12
C ILE A 476 -10.94 19.97 12.98
N GLU A 477 -10.39 20.09 11.77
CA GLU A 477 -10.76 19.24 10.62
C GLU A 477 -10.56 17.75 10.91
N LEU A 478 -9.37 17.37 11.39
CA LEU A 478 -9.03 15.98 11.70
C LEU A 478 -9.92 15.43 12.81
N LYS A 479 -10.18 16.23 13.85
CA LYS A 479 -11.10 15.88 14.94
C LYS A 479 -12.50 15.58 14.42
N ASN A 480 -13.06 16.45 13.59
CA ASN A 480 -14.39 16.26 13.00
C ASN A 480 -14.44 15.03 12.10
N LEU A 481 -13.39 14.81 11.28
CA LEU A 481 -13.30 13.62 10.43
C LEU A 481 -13.25 12.33 11.26
N MET A 482 -12.41 12.28 12.30
CA MET A 482 -12.32 11.12 13.18
C MET A 482 -13.63 10.84 13.94
N ILE A 483 -14.32 11.89 14.40
CA ILE A 483 -15.64 11.77 15.02
C ILE A 483 -16.66 11.20 14.02
N ASN A 484 -16.72 11.75 12.81
CA ASN A 484 -17.64 11.27 11.77
C ASN A 484 -17.40 9.79 11.44
N ASN A 485 -16.12 9.41 11.29
CA ASN A 485 -15.73 8.02 11.07
C ASN A 485 -16.17 7.13 12.25
N SER A 486 -15.86 7.54 13.49
CA SER A 486 -16.18 6.77 14.70
C SER A 486 -17.69 6.69 15.01
N ASN A 487 -18.49 7.65 14.55
CA ASN A 487 -19.95 7.59 14.67
C ASN A 487 -20.59 6.46 13.83
N SER A 488 -19.89 5.95 12.81
CA SER A 488 -20.34 4.75 12.08
C SER A 488 -20.20 3.45 12.89
N VAL A 489 -19.43 3.46 13.98
CA VAL A 489 -19.28 2.33 14.89
C VAL A 489 -20.42 2.36 15.91
N ILE A 490 -21.22 1.30 15.93
CA ILE A 490 -22.34 1.14 16.85
C ILE A 490 -21.83 0.97 18.29
N ASN A 491 -22.48 1.63 19.25
CA ASN A 491 -22.23 1.39 20.68
C ASN A 491 -22.87 0.03 21.05
N PRO A 492 -22.10 -0.94 21.57
CA PRO A 492 -22.66 -2.22 21.99
C PRO A 492 -23.74 -2.05 23.06
N ILE A 493 -24.70 -2.96 23.08
CA ILE A 493 -25.81 -2.92 24.04
C ILE A 493 -25.25 -2.96 25.46
N ASN A 494 -25.72 -2.04 26.31
CA ASN A 494 -25.30 -1.90 27.71
C ASN A 494 -23.82 -1.54 27.93
N VAL A 495 -23.07 -1.13 26.92
CA VAL A 495 -21.63 -0.83 27.07
C VAL A 495 -21.33 0.23 28.14
N GLN A 496 -22.28 1.12 28.43
CA GLN A 496 -22.19 2.12 29.49
C GLN A 496 -22.15 1.55 30.92
N THR A 497 -22.45 0.26 31.13
CA THR A 497 -22.36 -0.39 32.45
C THR A 497 -20.93 -0.70 32.85
N ILE A 498 -20.00 -0.81 31.89
CA ILE A 498 -18.57 -1.02 32.15
C ILE A 498 -17.96 0.30 32.63
N LYS A 499 -17.59 0.37 33.92
CA LYS A 499 -17.09 1.57 34.60
C LYS A 499 -15.93 1.28 35.55
#